data_AF-A0A0C2GPX6-F1
#
_entry.id   AF-A0A0C2GPX6-F1
#
_cell.length_a   1.000
_cell.length_b   1.000
_cell.length_c   1.000
_cell.angle_alpha   90.00
_cell.angle_beta   90.00
_cell.angle_gamma   90.00
#
_symmetry.space_group_name_H-M   'P 1'
#
loop_
_entity.id
_entity.type
_entity.pdbx_description
1 polymer ?
#
loop_
_entity_poly.entity_id
_entity_poly.type
_entity_poly.pdbx_seq_one_letter_code
_entity_poly.pdbx_strand_id
1 'polypeptide(L)'
;MADADDPVEFFYRGQGSKRLLKFIGEGDGFIAPQDLEDCESEFQPGVQMFLGGNTICGPPPPSIYSVVQLAVAAMYESNSTSLEIPLLAWDKSKLIGDAVFDETILDDAEQLTGKDSVQDVLKRFRNRNSPEIQACTEMFGNREFTEFGFFMNNAMGAFTYGTQVGSVESRNAPQPAKCPRTQMSPVIGIKDGEVSFASGGTDYLGTCTSLLGALTSPEGVQSRTPLLFKKGDGLHSLNSDKSLLAGY
;
A
#
# COMPACT_ATOMS: atom_id res chain seq x y z
N MET A 1 25.68 7.95 -7.39
CA MET A 1 24.44 7.33 -7.92
C MET A 1 23.76 8.26 -8.91
N ALA A 2 23.51 9.54 -8.56
CA ALA A 2 22.92 10.52 -9.48
C ALA A 2 23.77 10.82 -10.73
N ASP A 3 25.10 10.73 -10.63
CA ASP A 3 26.03 11.02 -11.74
C ASP A 3 26.42 9.79 -12.57
N ALA A 4 25.79 8.63 -12.35
CA ALA A 4 26.10 7.42 -13.12
C ALA A 4 25.40 7.47 -14.50
N ASP A 5 26.09 7.01 -15.55
CA ASP A 5 25.52 6.94 -16.91
C ASP A 5 24.25 6.07 -16.97
N ASP A 6 24.24 4.97 -16.20
CA ASP A 6 23.06 4.16 -15.95
C ASP A 6 22.92 3.92 -14.43
N PRO A 7 22.09 4.72 -13.73
CA PRO A 7 21.92 4.60 -12.28
C PRO A 7 21.27 3.29 -11.83
N VAL A 8 20.43 2.67 -12.68
CA VAL A 8 19.74 1.42 -12.36
C VAL A 8 20.74 0.27 -12.43
N GLU A 9 21.46 0.15 -13.56
CA GLU A 9 22.52 -0.84 -13.70
C GLU A 9 23.61 -0.64 -12.65
N PHE A 10 24.01 0.61 -12.38
CA PHE A 10 24.98 0.90 -11.32
C PHE A 10 24.56 0.33 -9.97
N PHE A 11 23.28 0.48 -9.60
CA PHE A 11 22.78 0.09 -8.29
C PHE A 11 22.54 -1.42 -8.16
N TYR A 12 21.91 -2.05 -9.14
CA TYR A 12 21.48 -3.44 -9.05
C TYR A 12 22.55 -4.44 -9.54
N ARG A 13 23.34 -4.08 -10.56
CA ARG A 13 24.27 -5.01 -11.24
C ARG A 13 25.72 -4.53 -11.29
N GLY A 14 25.96 -3.26 -10.94
CA GLY A 14 27.21 -2.55 -11.15
C GLY A 14 28.11 -2.43 -9.91
N GLN A 15 28.82 -1.31 -9.81
CA GLN A 15 29.67 -1.04 -8.64
C GLN A 15 28.87 -0.69 -7.39
N GLY A 16 27.66 -0.15 -7.53
CA GLY A 16 26.75 0.14 -6.43
C GLY A 16 26.35 -1.11 -5.67
N SER A 17 25.95 -2.17 -6.38
CA SER A 17 25.54 -3.45 -5.76
C SER A 17 26.68 -4.08 -4.96
N LYS A 18 27.88 -4.17 -5.52
CA LYS A 18 29.06 -4.75 -4.85
C LYS A 18 29.40 -4.03 -3.54
N ARG A 19 29.28 -2.70 -3.55
CA ARG A 19 29.50 -1.83 -2.40
C ARG A 19 28.42 -2.01 -1.33
N LEU A 20 27.15 -2.04 -1.75
CA LEU A 20 26.02 -2.31 -0.86
C LEU A 20 26.14 -3.69 -0.19
N LEU A 21 26.44 -4.73 -0.95
CA LEU A 21 26.59 -6.10 -0.44
C LEU A 21 27.77 -6.24 0.52
N LYS A 22 28.86 -5.51 0.28
CA LYS A 22 29.99 -5.46 1.22
C LYS A 22 29.54 -4.85 2.56
N PHE A 23 28.81 -3.73 2.52
CA PHE A 23 28.25 -3.09 3.71
C PHE A 23 27.30 -4.04 4.47
N ILE A 24 26.40 -4.72 3.77
CA ILE A 24 25.44 -5.66 4.37
C ILE A 24 26.14 -6.91 4.95
N GLY A 25 27.13 -7.45 4.23
CA GLY A 25 27.88 -8.63 4.67
C GLY A 25 28.75 -8.38 5.90
N GLU A 26 29.16 -7.14 6.16
CA GLU A 26 29.79 -6.74 7.42
C GLU A 26 28.81 -6.72 8.61
N GLY A 27 27.49 -6.73 8.34
CA GLY A 27 26.40 -6.65 9.33
C GLY A 27 25.57 -7.93 9.53
N ASP A 28 26.02 -9.09 9.04
CA ASP A 28 25.30 -10.39 9.11
C ASP A 28 23.93 -10.38 8.36
N GLY A 29 23.81 -9.57 7.31
CA GLY A 29 22.60 -9.49 6.49
C GLY A 29 22.47 -10.61 5.44
N PHE A 30 21.22 -10.88 5.02
CA PHE A 30 20.86 -12.03 4.17
C PHE A 30 20.72 -11.71 2.67
N ILE A 31 21.01 -10.48 2.23
CA ILE A 31 20.86 -10.07 0.83
C ILE A 31 22.06 -10.59 0.02
N ALA A 32 21.79 -11.41 -0.99
CA ALA A 32 22.75 -11.98 -1.90
C ALA A 32 22.91 -11.13 -3.18
N PRO A 33 24.03 -11.28 -3.92
CA PRO A 33 24.18 -10.64 -5.23
C PRO A 33 23.03 -10.91 -6.19
N GLN A 34 22.56 -12.16 -6.23
CA GLN A 34 21.46 -12.59 -7.08
C GLN A 34 20.16 -11.86 -6.75
N ASP A 35 19.89 -11.56 -5.48
CA ASP A 35 18.68 -10.82 -5.07
C ASP A 35 18.64 -9.41 -5.67
N LEU A 36 19.80 -8.79 -5.90
CA LEU A 36 19.89 -7.48 -6.56
C LEU A 36 19.85 -7.62 -8.08
N GLU A 37 20.53 -8.62 -8.65
CA GLU A 37 20.60 -8.83 -10.10
C GLU A 37 19.25 -9.22 -10.71
N ASP A 38 18.47 -10.02 -9.99
CA ASP A 38 17.16 -10.53 -10.40
C ASP A 38 16.02 -9.56 -10.04
N CYS A 39 16.31 -8.44 -9.38
CA CYS A 39 15.30 -7.46 -9.01
C CYS A 39 14.81 -6.69 -10.24
N GLU A 40 13.52 -6.85 -10.57
CA GLU A 40 12.86 -6.15 -11.66
C GLU A 40 11.54 -5.50 -11.21
N SER A 41 11.13 -4.47 -11.95
CA SER A 41 9.82 -3.83 -11.73
C SER A 41 8.76 -4.54 -12.55
N GLU A 42 7.70 -4.99 -11.90
CA GLU A 42 6.55 -5.58 -12.59
C GLU A 42 5.52 -4.52 -12.98
N PHE A 43 5.02 -4.61 -14.20
CA PHE A 43 3.92 -3.78 -14.68
C PHE A 43 2.65 -4.62 -14.70
N GLN A 44 1.71 -4.30 -13.81
CA GLN A 44 0.42 -4.97 -13.73
C GLN A 44 -0.73 -3.96 -13.88
N PRO A 45 -1.87 -4.36 -14.48
CA PRO A 45 -3.07 -3.53 -14.49
C PRO A 45 -3.51 -3.18 -13.06
N GLY A 46 -3.91 -1.94 -12.84
CA GLY A 46 -4.45 -1.53 -11.54
C GLY A 46 -5.83 -2.14 -11.27
N VAL A 47 -6.09 -2.47 -10.01
CA VAL A 47 -7.40 -2.88 -9.52
C VAL A 47 -8.33 -1.67 -9.57
N GLN A 48 -9.54 -1.83 -10.11
CA GLN A 48 -10.48 -0.74 -10.35
C GLN A 48 -11.79 -0.93 -9.62
N MET A 49 -12.37 0.17 -9.15
CA MET A 49 -13.72 0.20 -8.59
C MET A 49 -14.43 1.48 -9.00
N PHE A 50 -15.72 1.39 -9.34
CA PHE A 50 -16.55 2.56 -9.56
C PHE A 50 -17.27 2.96 -8.25
N LEU A 51 -17.00 4.17 -7.76
CA LEU A 51 -17.57 4.69 -6.51
C LEU A 51 -17.70 6.22 -6.57
N GLY A 52 -18.85 6.76 -6.14
CA GLY A 52 -19.07 8.21 -6.08
C GLY A 52 -18.88 8.95 -7.41
N GLY A 53 -19.24 8.31 -8.52
CA GLY A 53 -19.05 8.88 -9.87
C GLY A 53 -17.59 8.93 -10.35
N ASN A 54 -16.68 8.27 -9.65
CA ASN A 54 -15.28 8.13 -10.03
C ASN A 54 -14.96 6.64 -10.28
N THR A 55 -14.07 6.37 -11.22
CA THR A 55 -13.30 5.12 -11.28
C THR A 55 -12.05 5.31 -10.45
N ILE A 56 -11.89 4.52 -9.39
CA ILE A 56 -10.75 4.59 -8.47
C ILE A 56 -9.83 3.42 -8.78
N CYS A 57 -8.57 3.72 -9.06
CA CYS A 57 -7.56 2.76 -9.50
C CYS A 57 -6.36 2.75 -8.53
N GLY A 58 -5.83 1.57 -8.25
CA GLY A 58 -4.63 1.39 -7.40
C GLY A 58 -3.95 0.06 -7.70
N PRO A 59 -2.82 -0.24 -7.04
CA PRO A 59 -2.02 -1.42 -7.35
C PRO A 59 -2.71 -2.73 -6.95
N PRO A 60 -2.43 -3.84 -7.65
CA PRO A 60 -2.81 -5.17 -7.21
C PRO A 60 -2.00 -5.63 -5.98
N PRO A 61 -2.34 -6.80 -5.39
CA PRO A 61 -1.48 -7.49 -4.43
C PRO A 61 -0.02 -7.56 -4.90
N PRO A 62 0.99 -7.40 -4.02
CA PRO A 62 0.92 -7.50 -2.55
C PRO A 62 0.46 -6.24 -1.82
N SER A 63 0.03 -5.19 -2.53
CA SER A 63 -0.61 -4.04 -1.89
C SER A 63 -1.97 -4.41 -1.28
N ILE A 64 -2.28 -3.85 -0.12
CA ILE A 64 -3.61 -3.96 0.52
C ILE A 64 -4.67 -3.07 -0.11
N TYR A 65 -4.42 -2.48 -1.27
CA TYR A 65 -5.31 -1.51 -1.89
C TYR A 65 -6.78 -1.99 -2.01
N SER A 66 -7.04 -3.26 -2.33
CA SER A 66 -8.41 -3.80 -2.35
C SER A 66 -9.11 -3.75 -0.99
N VAL A 67 -8.36 -3.84 0.11
CA VAL A 67 -8.89 -3.67 1.48
C VAL A 67 -9.21 -2.20 1.77
N VAL A 68 -8.36 -1.28 1.29
CA VAL A 68 -8.63 0.16 1.34
C VAL A 68 -9.91 0.49 0.57
N GLN A 69 -10.06 -0.03 -0.65
CA GLN A 69 -11.28 0.15 -1.45
C GLN A 69 -12.53 -0.36 -0.73
N LEU A 70 -12.45 -1.58 -0.18
CA LEU A 70 -13.54 -2.16 0.62
C LEU A 70 -13.96 -1.23 1.77
N ALA A 71 -12.98 -0.73 2.53
CA ALA A 71 -13.24 0.18 3.64
C ALA A 71 -13.90 1.48 3.17
N VAL A 72 -13.34 2.12 2.15
CA VAL A 72 -13.86 3.40 1.60
C VAL A 72 -15.25 3.23 1.02
N ALA A 73 -15.52 2.13 0.32
CA ALA A 73 -16.85 1.81 -0.19
C ALA A 73 -17.87 1.64 0.94
N ALA A 74 -17.53 0.91 2.00
CA ALA A 74 -18.39 0.75 3.17
C ALA A 74 -18.64 2.10 3.88
N MET A 75 -17.61 2.92 4.06
CA MET A 75 -17.75 4.27 4.63
C MET A 75 -18.68 5.14 3.77
N TYR A 76 -18.49 5.12 2.44
CA TYR A 76 -19.29 5.88 1.49
C TYR A 76 -20.76 5.43 1.49
N GLU A 77 -21.02 4.13 1.39
CA GLU A 77 -22.39 3.57 1.38
C GLU A 77 -23.15 3.80 2.69
N SER A 78 -22.45 3.79 3.82
CA SER A 78 -23.06 4.09 5.13
C SER A 78 -23.14 5.58 5.46
N ASN A 79 -22.59 6.45 4.60
CA ASN A 79 -22.43 7.87 4.86
C ASN A 79 -21.78 8.13 6.25
N SER A 80 -20.70 7.39 6.55
CA SER A 80 -20.06 7.36 7.86
C SER A 80 -18.56 7.64 7.75
N THR A 81 -18.04 8.46 8.66
CA THR A 81 -16.60 8.69 8.84
C THR A 81 -16.00 7.87 9.99
N SER A 82 -16.73 6.88 10.51
CA SER A 82 -16.27 6.06 11.64
C SER A 82 -15.05 5.22 11.27
N LEU A 83 -13.98 5.33 12.06
CA LEU A 83 -12.77 4.52 11.91
C LEU A 83 -12.98 3.05 12.27
N GLU A 84 -14.12 2.68 12.87
CA GLU A 84 -14.45 1.26 13.08
C GLU A 84 -14.62 0.50 11.76
N ILE A 85 -15.14 1.16 10.71
CA ILE A 85 -15.35 0.53 9.40
C ILE A 85 -14.03 0.06 8.77
N PRO A 86 -12.99 0.92 8.61
CA PRO A 86 -11.71 0.47 8.09
C PRO A 86 -11.04 -0.58 9.00
N LEU A 87 -11.21 -0.51 10.33
CA LEU A 87 -10.72 -1.55 11.22
C LEU A 87 -11.40 -2.90 10.96
N LEU A 88 -12.73 -2.93 10.76
CA LEU A 88 -13.43 -4.17 10.39
C LEU A 88 -12.98 -4.73 9.04
N ALA A 89 -12.73 -3.86 8.06
CA ALA A 89 -12.24 -4.26 6.75
C ALA A 89 -10.81 -4.83 6.82
N TRP A 90 -9.98 -4.36 7.76
CA TRP A 90 -8.59 -4.82 7.92
C TRP A 90 -8.47 -6.32 8.15
N ASP A 91 -9.47 -6.99 8.73
CA ASP A 91 -9.48 -8.46 8.86
C ASP A 91 -9.32 -9.18 7.52
N LYS A 92 -9.73 -8.55 6.41
CA LYS A 92 -9.59 -9.09 5.06
C LYS A 92 -8.16 -8.96 4.52
N SER A 93 -7.30 -8.18 5.17
CA SER A 93 -5.89 -8.03 4.79
C SER A 93 -5.14 -9.36 4.80
N LYS A 94 -5.60 -10.37 5.56
CA LYS A 94 -5.00 -11.72 5.58
C LYS A 94 -5.17 -12.47 4.27
N LEU A 95 -6.12 -12.05 3.42
CA LEU A 95 -6.30 -12.61 2.08
C LEU A 95 -5.24 -12.11 1.10
N ILE A 96 -4.57 -11.00 1.44
CA ILE A 96 -3.58 -10.34 0.59
C ILE A 96 -2.17 -10.84 0.92
N GLY A 97 -1.43 -11.16 -0.13
CA GLY A 97 -0.02 -11.53 -0.10
C GLY A 97 0.57 -11.39 -1.50
N ASP A 98 1.72 -12.01 -1.73
CA ASP A 98 2.33 -12.07 -3.06
C ASP A 98 1.57 -13.05 -3.97
N ALA A 99 0.93 -12.51 -5.02
CA ALA A 99 0.13 -13.26 -5.97
C ALA A 99 0.95 -14.24 -6.83
N VAL A 100 2.27 -14.04 -6.95
CA VAL A 100 3.15 -15.01 -7.65
C VAL A 100 3.19 -16.36 -6.91
N PHE A 101 2.98 -16.34 -5.59
CA PHE A 101 3.06 -17.53 -4.74
C PHE A 101 1.69 -18.16 -4.43
N ASP A 102 0.60 -17.48 -4.76
CA ASP A 102 -0.77 -17.99 -4.64
C ASP A 102 -1.68 -17.19 -5.59
N GLU A 103 -2.02 -17.80 -6.73
CA GLU A 103 -2.83 -17.17 -7.78
C GLU A 103 -4.24 -16.79 -7.31
N THR A 104 -4.76 -17.46 -6.28
CA THR A 104 -6.11 -17.17 -5.72
C THR A 104 -6.17 -15.81 -5.02
N ILE A 105 -5.02 -15.21 -4.70
CA ILE A 105 -4.94 -13.88 -4.09
C ILE A 105 -5.53 -12.81 -5.00
N LEU A 106 -5.38 -12.92 -6.32
CA LEU A 106 -5.95 -11.96 -7.26
C LEU A 106 -7.48 -12.04 -7.27
N ASP A 107 -8.03 -13.25 -7.31
CA ASP A 107 -9.48 -13.48 -7.26
C ASP A 107 -10.08 -12.97 -5.94
N ASP A 108 -9.41 -13.25 -4.82
CA ASP A 108 -9.84 -12.77 -3.51
C ASP A 108 -9.77 -11.24 -3.44
N ALA A 109 -8.72 -10.62 -3.99
CA ALA A 109 -8.57 -9.17 -4.04
C ALA A 109 -9.64 -8.51 -4.91
N GLU A 110 -10.05 -9.14 -6.02
CA GLU A 110 -11.16 -8.67 -6.85
C GLU A 110 -12.50 -8.79 -6.09
N GLN A 111 -12.75 -9.91 -5.42
CA GLN A 111 -13.97 -10.12 -4.63
C GLN A 111 -14.12 -9.11 -3.48
N LEU A 112 -13.03 -8.59 -2.92
CA LEU A 112 -13.08 -7.53 -1.90
C LEU A 112 -13.68 -6.22 -2.43
N THR A 113 -13.59 -5.96 -3.73
CA THR A 113 -14.20 -4.79 -4.38
C THR A 113 -15.70 -4.99 -4.67
N GLY A 114 -16.19 -6.21 -4.49
CA GLY A 114 -17.58 -6.59 -4.73
C GLY A 114 -18.55 -6.11 -3.65
N LYS A 115 -19.82 -5.96 -4.04
CA LYS A 115 -20.91 -5.51 -3.14
C LYS A 115 -21.09 -6.40 -1.92
N ASP A 116 -20.92 -7.70 -2.06
CA ASP A 116 -21.11 -8.66 -0.97
C ASP A 116 -20.11 -8.42 0.18
N SER A 117 -18.85 -8.13 -0.17
CA SER A 117 -17.80 -7.77 0.79
C SER A 117 -18.14 -6.48 1.54
N VAL A 118 -18.65 -5.46 0.83
CA VAL A 118 -19.10 -4.20 1.44
C VAL A 118 -20.25 -4.45 2.42
N GLN A 119 -21.24 -5.24 2.03
CA GLN A 119 -22.37 -5.57 2.91
C GLN A 119 -21.95 -6.39 4.14
N ASP A 120 -20.96 -7.28 4.02
CA ASP A 120 -20.39 -8.02 5.16
C ASP A 120 -19.80 -7.06 6.21
N VAL A 121 -18.96 -6.11 5.77
CA VAL A 121 -18.38 -5.08 6.66
C VAL A 121 -19.48 -4.24 7.31
N LEU A 122 -20.46 -3.78 6.53
CA LEU A 122 -21.57 -2.97 7.06
C LEU A 122 -22.45 -3.73 8.05
N LYS A 123 -22.68 -5.02 7.83
CA LYS A 123 -23.40 -5.88 8.76
C LYS A 123 -22.64 -6.00 10.09
N ARG A 124 -21.33 -6.21 10.04
CA ARG A 124 -20.48 -6.27 11.24
C ARG A 124 -20.46 -4.94 11.99
N PHE A 125 -20.37 -3.83 11.28
CA PHE A 125 -20.40 -2.48 11.84
C PHE A 125 -21.71 -2.20 12.59
N ARG A 126 -22.85 -2.53 11.98
CA ARG A 126 -24.18 -2.40 12.61
C ARG A 126 -24.33 -3.24 13.88
N ASN A 127 -23.64 -4.38 13.94
CA ASN A 127 -23.68 -5.32 15.07
C ASN A 127 -22.66 -5.00 16.18
N ARG A 128 -21.82 -3.96 16.06
CA ARG A 128 -20.77 -3.55 17.03
C ARG A 128 -19.75 -4.65 17.36
N ASN A 129 -19.39 -5.51 16.40
CA ASN A 129 -18.38 -6.55 16.59
C ASN A 129 -17.00 -6.09 16.09
N SER A 130 -16.35 -5.19 16.83
CA SER A 130 -15.05 -4.63 16.45
C SER A 130 -13.88 -5.42 17.06
N PRO A 131 -12.92 -5.93 16.27
CA PRO A 131 -11.67 -6.44 16.79
C PRO A 131 -10.72 -5.30 17.19
N GLU A 132 -9.82 -5.58 18.13
CA GLU A 132 -8.67 -4.71 18.43
C GLU A 132 -7.62 -4.86 17.33
N ILE A 133 -7.18 -3.74 16.74
CA ILE A 133 -6.17 -3.75 15.68
C ILE A 133 -5.15 -2.64 15.93
N GLN A 134 -3.87 -3.02 15.87
CA GLN A 134 -2.73 -2.11 15.95
C GLN A 134 -2.19 -1.87 14.53
N ALA A 135 -2.38 -0.66 14.00
CA ALA A 135 -1.72 -0.23 12.78
C ALA A 135 -0.33 0.33 13.13
N CYS A 136 0.74 -0.39 12.76
CA CYS A 136 2.12 0.05 12.96
C CYS A 136 2.62 0.80 11.73
N THR A 137 3.24 1.98 11.94
CA THR A 137 4.07 2.65 10.94
C THR A 137 5.46 2.87 11.54
N GLU A 138 6.50 2.44 10.84
CA GLU A 138 7.89 2.76 11.17
C GLU A 138 8.46 3.66 10.06
N MET A 139 9.00 4.82 10.42
CA MET A 139 9.33 5.89 9.46
C MET A 139 10.75 5.80 8.86
N PHE A 140 11.70 5.13 9.53
CA PHE A 140 13.13 5.10 9.13
C PHE A 140 13.64 3.69 8.75
N GLY A 141 12.74 2.83 8.26
CA GLY A 141 13.10 1.47 7.86
C GLY A 141 13.76 0.69 9.00
N ASN A 142 14.80 -0.08 8.70
CA ASN A 142 15.54 -0.86 9.70
C ASN A 142 16.62 -0.03 10.44
N ARG A 143 16.72 1.27 10.11
CA ARG A 143 17.71 2.25 10.63
C ARG A 143 19.17 1.97 10.26
N GLU A 144 19.45 1.07 9.33
CA GLU A 144 20.78 0.89 8.76
C GLU A 144 21.02 1.95 7.68
N PHE A 145 21.91 2.89 7.96
CA PHE A 145 22.29 3.96 7.03
C PHE A 145 23.43 3.49 6.14
N THR A 146 23.16 3.37 4.84
CA THR A 146 24.13 2.91 3.86
C THR A 146 25.19 3.99 3.58
N GLU A 147 26.36 3.57 3.10
CA GLU A 147 27.41 4.49 2.64
C GLU A 147 26.99 5.36 1.44
N PHE A 148 25.85 5.06 0.82
CA PHE A 148 25.25 5.82 -0.27
C PHE A 148 24.32 6.94 0.20
N GLY A 149 24.09 7.07 1.51
CA GLY A 149 23.30 8.17 2.07
C GLY A 149 21.80 7.91 2.18
N PHE A 150 21.37 6.65 2.12
CA PHE A 150 19.97 6.26 2.33
C PHE A 150 19.84 5.18 3.40
N PHE A 151 18.69 5.09 4.05
CA PHE A 151 18.37 4.03 5.00
C PHE A 151 17.82 2.81 4.30
N MET A 152 18.22 1.61 4.73
CA MET A 152 17.59 0.37 4.30
C MET A 152 16.16 0.30 4.86
N ASN A 153 15.23 -0.20 4.04
CA ASN A 153 13.86 -0.41 4.49
C ASN A 153 13.77 -1.58 5.49
N ASN A 154 12.63 -1.70 6.16
CA ASN A 154 12.28 -2.81 7.04
C ASN A 154 11.07 -3.61 6.49
N ALA A 155 10.90 -3.66 5.16
CA ALA A 155 9.72 -4.26 4.55
C ALA A 155 9.50 -5.72 4.96
N MET A 156 10.58 -6.45 5.26
CA MET A 156 10.54 -7.82 5.77
C MET A 156 9.73 -7.96 7.07
N GLY A 157 9.64 -6.91 7.89
CA GLY A 157 8.82 -6.89 9.10
C GLY A 157 7.31 -6.99 8.84
N ALA A 158 6.86 -6.80 7.60
CA ALA A 158 5.45 -6.92 7.22
C ALA A 158 5.03 -8.38 6.92
N PHE A 159 5.96 -9.35 6.92
CA PHE A 159 5.61 -10.77 6.87
C PHE A 159 4.85 -11.21 8.14
N THR A 160 3.98 -12.20 7.98
CA THR A 160 3.26 -12.85 9.07
C THR A 160 4.08 -14.03 9.58
N TYR A 161 4.47 -14.00 10.86
CA TYR A 161 5.24 -15.08 11.50
C TYR A 161 4.33 -16.00 12.33
N GLY A 162 4.77 -17.23 12.56
CA GLY A 162 4.09 -18.18 13.44
C GLY A 162 2.77 -18.75 12.89
N THR A 163 2.56 -18.69 11.58
CA THR A 163 1.34 -19.18 10.92
C THR A 163 1.37 -20.70 10.75
N GLN A 164 0.19 -21.33 10.75
CA GLN A 164 0.05 -22.72 10.35
C GLN A 164 0.15 -22.86 8.82
N VAL A 165 0.98 -23.79 8.34
CA VAL A 165 1.13 -24.05 6.90
C VAL A 165 -0.23 -24.39 6.28
N GLY A 166 -0.57 -23.72 5.18
CA GLY A 166 -1.83 -23.89 4.47
C GLY A 166 -3.01 -23.11 5.06
N SER A 167 -2.82 -22.37 6.16
CA SER A 167 -3.82 -21.41 6.63
C SER A 167 -3.83 -20.16 5.75
N VAL A 168 -4.93 -19.42 5.75
CA VAL A 168 -5.04 -18.14 5.00
C VAL A 168 -3.95 -17.16 5.47
N GLU A 169 -3.65 -17.13 6.76
CA GLU A 169 -2.63 -16.26 7.34
C GLU A 169 -1.22 -16.58 6.83
N SER A 170 -0.96 -17.84 6.44
CA SER A 170 0.32 -18.27 5.86
C SER A 170 0.57 -17.76 4.44
N ARG A 171 -0.44 -17.18 3.79
CA ARG A 171 -0.28 -16.51 2.48
C ARG A 171 0.71 -15.36 2.52
N ASN A 172 0.90 -14.73 3.67
CA ASN A 172 1.92 -13.70 3.88
C ASN A 172 3.06 -14.20 4.79
N ALA A 173 3.29 -15.51 4.89
CA ALA A 173 4.47 -16.04 5.57
C ALA A 173 5.74 -15.83 4.72
N PRO A 174 6.92 -15.64 5.36
CA PRO A 174 8.17 -15.42 4.65
C PRO A 174 8.55 -16.64 3.81
N GLN A 175 8.92 -16.40 2.55
CA GLN A 175 9.48 -17.39 1.64
C GLN A 175 10.60 -16.71 0.81
N PRO A 176 11.61 -17.46 0.32
CA PRO A 176 12.62 -16.91 -0.57
C PRO A 176 12.00 -16.23 -1.79
N ALA A 177 12.55 -15.07 -2.18
CA ALA A 177 12.08 -14.23 -3.30
C ALA A 177 10.63 -13.71 -3.22
N LYS A 178 9.91 -13.98 -2.13
CA LYS A 178 8.54 -13.50 -1.95
C LYS A 178 8.53 -12.05 -1.50
N CYS A 179 7.59 -11.27 -2.01
CA CYS A 179 7.33 -9.92 -1.52
C CYS A 179 6.39 -9.93 -0.29
N PRO A 180 6.70 -9.17 0.77
CA PRO A 180 5.77 -9.01 1.88
C PRO A 180 4.59 -8.14 1.48
N ARG A 181 3.42 -8.39 2.07
CA ARG A 181 2.25 -7.52 1.96
C ARG A 181 2.60 -6.09 2.36
N THR A 182 2.17 -5.12 1.55
CA THR A 182 2.48 -3.70 1.77
C THR A 182 1.24 -2.86 2.04
N GLN A 183 1.37 -1.90 2.96
CA GLN A 183 0.34 -0.87 3.18
C GLN A 183 0.38 0.24 2.11
N MET A 184 1.44 0.31 1.31
CA MET A 184 1.60 1.28 0.24
C MET A 184 0.45 1.13 -0.77
N SER A 185 -0.42 2.13 -0.79
CA SER A 185 -1.62 2.14 -1.62
C SER A 185 -1.74 3.48 -2.36
N PRO A 186 -0.93 3.72 -3.41
CA PRO A 186 -1.15 4.84 -4.32
C PRO A 186 -2.46 4.64 -5.08
N VAL A 187 -3.25 5.69 -5.15
CA VAL A 187 -4.60 5.68 -5.70
C VAL A 187 -4.81 6.88 -6.60
N ILE A 188 -5.40 6.62 -7.77
CA ILE A 188 -5.81 7.63 -8.73
C ILE A 188 -7.33 7.56 -8.89
N GLY A 189 -8.00 8.68 -8.70
CA GLY A 189 -9.40 8.86 -9.07
C GLY A 189 -9.52 9.40 -10.48
N ILE A 190 -10.40 8.79 -11.27
CA ILE A 190 -10.72 9.20 -12.64
C ILE A 190 -12.21 9.54 -12.70
N LYS A 191 -12.54 10.72 -13.25
CA LYS A 191 -13.92 11.16 -13.49
C LYS A 191 -14.03 11.69 -14.91
N ASP A 192 -15.05 11.25 -15.63
CA ASP A 192 -15.30 11.67 -17.02
C ASP A 192 -14.09 11.48 -17.95
N GLY A 193 -13.29 10.42 -17.72
CA GLY A 193 -12.09 10.10 -18.49
C GLY A 193 -10.84 10.90 -18.12
N GLU A 194 -10.91 11.80 -17.14
CA GLU A 194 -9.78 12.59 -16.67
C GLU A 194 -9.43 12.28 -15.21
N VAL A 195 -8.16 12.44 -14.85
CA VAL A 195 -7.72 12.36 -13.45
C VAL A 195 -8.46 13.43 -12.62
N SER A 196 -9.17 13.02 -11.59
CA SER A 196 -9.87 13.91 -10.66
C SER A 196 -9.03 14.16 -9.41
N PHE A 197 -8.42 13.12 -8.86
CA PHE A 197 -7.55 13.22 -7.68
C PHE A 197 -6.47 12.13 -7.66
N ALA A 198 -5.44 12.33 -6.84
CA ALA A 198 -4.43 11.34 -6.49
C ALA A 198 -4.19 11.38 -4.98
N SER A 199 -4.08 10.21 -4.35
CA SER A 199 -3.82 10.05 -2.91
C SER A 199 -3.07 8.76 -2.67
N GLY A 200 -2.34 8.66 -1.56
CA GLY A 200 -1.72 7.40 -1.19
C GLY A 200 -0.66 7.58 -0.12
N GLY A 201 -0.39 6.50 0.59
CA GLY A 201 0.60 6.47 1.66
C GLY A 201 0.70 5.09 2.28
N THR A 202 1.34 5.03 3.43
CA THR A 202 1.49 3.83 4.26
C THR A 202 0.60 3.84 5.50
N ASP A 203 -0.09 4.95 5.78
CA ASP A 203 -1.09 5.05 6.83
C ASP A 203 -2.44 4.55 6.31
N TYR A 204 -2.79 3.30 6.64
CA TYR A 204 -4.03 2.68 6.19
C TYR A 204 -5.28 3.51 6.55
N LEU A 205 -5.39 3.99 7.79
CA LEU A 205 -6.55 4.76 8.25
C LEU A 205 -6.57 6.14 7.62
N GLY A 206 -5.41 6.80 7.54
CA GLY A 206 -5.25 8.06 6.85
C GLY A 206 -5.61 7.97 5.36
N THR A 207 -5.24 6.87 4.70
CA THR A 207 -5.53 6.64 3.29
C THR A 207 -7.03 6.46 3.07
N CYS A 208 -7.70 5.64 3.89
CA CYS A 208 -9.16 5.48 3.82
C CYS A 208 -9.88 6.83 4.01
N THR A 209 -9.43 7.62 4.98
CA THR A 209 -10.00 8.92 5.31
C THR A 209 -9.78 9.92 4.17
N SER A 210 -8.57 9.97 3.60
CA SER A 210 -8.22 10.82 2.46
C SER A 210 -9.10 10.52 1.24
N LEU A 211 -9.26 9.24 0.90
CA LEU A 211 -10.07 8.82 -0.24
C LEU A 211 -11.56 9.10 -0.04
N LEU A 212 -12.10 8.89 1.17
CA LEU A 212 -13.48 9.26 1.46
C LEU A 212 -13.70 10.77 1.28
N GLY A 213 -12.76 11.60 1.76
CA GLY A 213 -12.79 13.05 1.56
C GLY A 213 -12.76 13.43 0.08
N ALA A 214 -11.94 12.75 -0.73
CA ALA A 214 -11.88 12.94 -2.17
C ALA A 214 -13.22 12.68 -2.89
N LEU A 215 -14.01 11.71 -2.39
CA LEU A 215 -15.26 11.29 -3.00
C LEU A 215 -16.49 12.08 -2.52
N THR A 216 -16.45 12.66 -1.32
CA THR A 216 -17.64 13.23 -0.66
C THR A 216 -17.61 14.76 -0.61
N SER A 217 -16.49 15.35 -0.19
CA SER A 217 -16.15 16.77 -0.36
C SER A 217 -14.78 17.06 0.27
N PRO A 218 -13.93 17.88 -0.37
CA PRO A 218 -12.59 18.20 0.11
C PRO A 218 -12.54 19.08 1.37
N GLU A 219 -13.64 19.72 1.76
CA GLU A 219 -13.67 20.63 2.91
C GLU A 219 -13.97 19.87 4.21
N GLY A 220 -12.93 19.62 5.01
CA GLY A 220 -13.08 19.21 6.42
C GLY A 220 -12.39 17.91 6.82
N VAL A 221 -11.84 17.14 5.88
CA VAL A 221 -11.15 15.89 6.20
C VAL A 221 -9.66 16.15 6.45
N GLN A 222 -9.26 16.22 7.72
CA GLN A 222 -7.85 16.21 8.10
C GLN A 222 -7.29 14.79 8.01
N SER A 223 -6.49 14.52 6.97
CA SER A 223 -5.69 13.29 6.86
C SER A 223 -4.20 13.63 6.78
N ARG A 224 -3.36 12.78 7.38
CA ARG A 224 -1.90 12.83 7.19
C ARG A 224 -1.47 12.20 5.86
N THR A 225 -2.40 11.58 5.14
CA THR A 225 -2.14 11.06 3.80
C THR A 225 -2.27 12.20 2.78
N PRO A 226 -1.31 12.34 1.85
CA PRO A 226 -1.39 13.30 0.76
C PRO A 226 -2.65 13.15 -0.08
N LEU A 227 -3.29 14.27 -0.40
CA LEU A 227 -4.41 14.33 -1.33
C LEU A 227 -4.22 15.49 -2.30
N LEU A 228 -4.13 15.15 -3.58
CA LEU A 228 -3.98 16.05 -4.71
C LEU A 228 -5.25 16.03 -5.55
N PHE A 229 -5.75 17.19 -5.97
CA PHE A 229 -6.87 17.29 -6.92
C PHE A 229 -6.43 17.95 -8.20
N LYS A 230 -6.95 17.50 -9.33
CA LYS A 230 -6.77 18.19 -10.61
C LYS A 230 -7.62 19.45 -10.64
N LYS A 231 -6.97 20.61 -10.81
CA LYS A 231 -7.60 21.87 -11.22
C LYS A 231 -7.02 22.27 -12.58
N GLY A 232 -7.62 23.26 -13.24
CA GLY A 232 -7.36 23.55 -14.67
C GLY A 232 -5.88 23.64 -15.08
N ASP A 233 -5.00 24.10 -14.20
CA ASP A 233 -3.57 24.30 -14.40
C ASP A 233 -2.66 23.18 -13.84
N GLY A 234 -3.22 22.14 -13.19
CA GLY A 234 -2.42 21.01 -12.69
C GLY A 234 -2.99 20.33 -11.44
N LEU A 235 -2.15 19.56 -10.76
CA LEU A 235 -2.49 18.92 -9.48
C LEU A 235 -2.18 19.86 -8.31
N HIS A 236 -3.16 20.04 -7.43
CA HIS A 236 -3.05 20.92 -6.26
C HIS A 236 -3.27 20.13 -4.99
N SER A 237 -2.35 20.30 -4.03
CA SER A 237 -2.51 19.77 -2.68
C SER A 237 -3.62 20.49 -1.94
N LEU A 238 -4.49 19.72 -1.30
CA LEU A 238 -5.43 20.25 -0.31
C LEU A 238 -4.86 20.25 1.11
N ASN A 239 -3.79 19.50 1.34
CA ASN A 239 -3.03 19.60 2.58
C ASN A 239 -2.17 20.88 2.56
N SER A 240 -2.32 21.71 3.59
CA SER A 240 -1.48 22.88 3.83
C SER A 240 -0.04 22.51 4.14
N ASP A 241 0.18 21.31 4.70
CA ASP A 241 1.49 20.75 4.97
C ASP A 241 2.09 20.10 3.73
N LYS A 242 3.01 20.82 3.07
CA LYS A 242 3.75 20.35 1.91
C LYS A 242 4.74 19.24 2.25
N SER A 243 5.09 19.04 3.53
CA SER A 243 5.99 17.94 3.93
C SER A 243 5.40 16.57 3.63
N LEU A 244 4.07 16.47 3.54
CA LEU A 244 3.38 15.24 3.19
C LEU A 244 3.67 14.79 1.74
N LEU A 245 4.01 15.72 0.83
CA LEU A 245 4.33 15.40 -0.57
C LEU A 245 5.80 15.04 -0.80
N ALA A 246 6.66 15.32 0.17
CA ALA A 246 8.02 14.83 0.15
C ALA A 246 8.01 13.43 0.78
N GLY A 247 8.22 12.40 -0.04
CA GLY A 247 8.76 11.15 0.50
C GLY A 247 10.09 11.49 1.18
N TYR A 248 10.33 10.90 2.35
CA TYR A 248 11.58 11.09 3.11
C TYR A 248 12.82 10.73 2.29
#